data_AF-A0A4S9LAS7-F1
#
_entry.id   AF-A0A4S9LAS7-F1
#
_cell.length_a   1.000
_cell.length_b   1.000
_cell.length_c   1.000
_cell.angle_alpha   90.00
_cell.angle_beta   90.00
_cell.angle_gamma   90.00
#
_symmetry.space_group_name_H-M   'P 1'
#
loop_
_entity.id
_entity.type
_entity.pdbx_description
1 polymer ?
#
loop_
_entity_poly.entity_id
_entity_poly.type
_entity_poly.pdbx_seq_one_letter_code
_entity_poly.pdbx_strand_id
1 'polypeptide(L)'
;METIQTSQDEAPTLRWNWIQEQVGLTREELEAGDGCHPDEAKVLGDYLENDWNAQQAAEKFTSSVLQEQDTFATLYRPWGLLSTALVELPADRQKLVELLLAIQSMLPLQRVDWSQLPGWAAMWSDLYRQHFHGSADWEHWPTEEKAKLYVDFTNRGAAEAEMFLRGIAGVPVRWGYEALSPICSRRPGLD
;
A
#
# COMPACT_ATOMS: atom_id res chain seq x y z
N MET A 1 -18.64 -0.14 -37.81
CA MET A 1 -18.61 -0.45 -36.36
C MET A 1 -17.32 -1.19 -36.12
N GLU A 2 -16.26 -0.43 -35.81
CA GLU A 2 -15.00 -1.02 -35.35
C GLU A 2 -15.10 -1.14 -33.84
N THR A 3 -15.04 -2.38 -33.37
CA THR A 3 -15.01 -2.70 -31.94
C THR A 3 -13.61 -2.36 -31.44
N ILE A 4 -13.50 -1.25 -30.71
CA ILE A 4 -12.30 -0.91 -29.96
C ILE A 4 -12.17 -1.96 -28.85
N GLN A 5 -11.19 -2.85 -29.01
CA GLN A 5 -10.84 -3.87 -28.05
C GLN A 5 -9.65 -3.36 -27.23
N THR A 6 -9.89 -2.34 -26.41
CA THR A 6 -8.98 -1.93 -25.33
C THR A 6 -9.61 -2.33 -24.00
N SER A 7 -8.88 -3.07 -23.16
CA SER A 7 -8.95 -2.98 -21.68
C SER A 7 -8.45 -4.20 -20.89
N GLN A 8 -8.05 -5.34 -21.50
CA GLN A 8 -7.57 -6.49 -20.70
C GLN A 8 -6.05 -6.72 -20.69
N ASP A 9 -5.31 -6.38 -21.76
CA ASP A 9 -3.85 -6.61 -21.82
C ASP A 9 -2.98 -5.46 -21.26
N GLU A 10 -3.53 -4.26 -21.07
CA GLU A 10 -2.76 -3.11 -20.57
C GLU A 10 -2.60 -3.12 -19.03
N ALA A 11 -3.59 -3.64 -18.30
CA ALA A 11 -3.59 -3.63 -16.84
C ALA A 11 -2.47 -4.48 -16.21
N PRO A 12 -2.17 -5.71 -16.69
CA PRO A 12 -1.04 -6.50 -16.19
C PRO A 12 0.31 -5.81 -16.42
N THR A 13 0.47 -5.16 -17.57
CA THR A 13 1.71 -4.47 -17.96
C THR A 13 1.94 -3.22 -17.10
N LEU A 14 0.89 -2.43 -16.85
CA LEU A 14 0.97 -1.25 -15.97
C LEU A 14 1.25 -1.64 -14.52
N ARG A 15 0.61 -2.70 -14.02
CA ARG A 15 0.87 -3.26 -12.69
C ARG A 15 2.33 -3.65 -12.51
N TRP A 16 2.88 -4.44 -13.43
CA TRP A 16 4.27 -4.90 -13.32
C TRP A 16 5.26 -3.73 -13.39
N ASN A 17 5.03 -2.75 -14.27
CA ASN A 17 5.87 -1.55 -14.34
C ASN A 17 5.88 -0.80 -13.00
N TRP A 18 4.70 -0.58 -12.40
CA TRP A 18 4.61 0.07 -11.09
C TRP A 18 5.37 -0.70 -10.00
N ILE A 19 5.26 -2.04 -9.96
CA ILE A 19 5.98 -2.88 -9.00
C ILE A 19 7.50 -2.75 -9.17
N GLN A 20 7.99 -2.68 -10.41
CA GLN A 20 9.43 -2.51 -10.68
C GLN A 20 9.95 -1.14 -10.23
N GLU A 21 9.13 -0.09 -10.31
CA GLU A 21 9.49 1.24 -9.81
C GLU A 21 9.65 1.29 -8.29
N GLN A 22 9.10 0.31 -7.55
CA GLN A 22 9.24 0.24 -6.10
C GLN A 22 10.54 -0.43 -5.64
N VAL A 23 11.36 -0.98 -6.56
CA VAL A 23 12.57 -1.72 -6.20
C VAL A 23 13.68 -0.75 -5.80
N GLY A 24 14.22 -0.92 -4.59
CA GLY A 24 15.43 -0.20 -4.16
C GLY A 24 16.64 -0.64 -4.99
N LEU A 25 17.40 0.32 -5.52
CA LEU A 25 18.55 0.06 -6.40
C LEU A 25 19.83 -0.18 -5.60
N THR A 26 19.87 0.26 -4.34
CA THR A 26 21.02 0.22 -3.44
C THR A 26 20.67 -0.30 -2.06
N ARG A 27 21.68 -0.75 -1.31
CA ARG A 27 21.50 -1.18 0.09
C ARG A 27 21.10 0.01 0.97
N GLU A 28 21.67 1.17 0.70
CA GLU A 28 21.42 2.41 1.42
C GLU A 28 19.95 2.85 1.27
N GLU A 29 19.37 2.74 0.07
CA GLU A 29 17.94 2.98 -0.16
C GLU A 29 17.07 2.00 0.64
N LEU A 30 17.41 0.70 0.64
CA LEU A 30 16.68 -0.30 1.41
C LEU A 30 16.76 -0.06 2.92
N GLU A 31 17.92 0.37 3.44
CA GLU A 31 18.11 0.71 4.85
C GLU A 31 17.40 2.02 5.24
N ALA A 32 17.20 2.93 4.29
CA ALA A 32 16.41 4.15 4.47
C ALA A 32 14.89 3.92 4.34
N GLY A 33 14.47 2.78 3.80
CA GLY A 33 13.07 2.50 3.47
C GLY A 33 12.59 3.08 2.14
N ASP A 34 13.52 3.52 1.29
CA ASP A 34 13.26 4.05 -0.04
C ASP A 34 13.17 2.89 -1.04
N GLY A 35 12.11 2.10 -0.92
CA GLY A 35 11.80 0.99 -1.82
C GLY A 35 11.85 -0.39 -1.15
N CYS A 36 11.71 -1.43 -1.96
CA CYS A 36 11.61 -2.82 -1.54
C CYS A 36 12.70 -3.69 -2.15
N HIS A 37 12.90 -4.88 -1.58
CA HIS A 37 13.85 -5.84 -2.12
C HIS A 37 13.35 -6.40 -3.47
N PRO A 38 14.22 -6.66 -4.46
CA PRO A 38 13.79 -7.23 -5.76
C PRO A 38 12.97 -8.52 -5.65
N ASP A 39 13.29 -9.38 -4.68
CA ASP A 39 12.53 -10.61 -4.42
C ASP A 39 11.12 -10.33 -3.88
N GLU A 40 10.94 -9.29 -3.06
CA GLU A 40 9.64 -8.87 -2.54
C GLU A 40 8.76 -8.38 -3.69
N ALA A 41 9.30 -7.51 -4.56
CA ALA A 41 8.63 -7.04 -5.77
C ALA A 41 8.24 -8.20 -6.71
N LYS A 42 9.18 -9.13 -6.94
CA LYS A 42 8.92 -10.29 -7.80
C LYS A 42 7.79 -11.16 -7.25
N VAL A 43 7.83 -11.50 -5.96
CA VAL A 43 6.79 -12.33 -5.34
C VAL A 43 5.44 -11.65 -5.37
N LEU A 44 5.40 -10.33 -5.13
CA LEU A 44 4.16 -9.56 -5.22
C LEU A 44 3.58 -9.61 -6.64
N GLY A 45 4.39 -9.35 -7.67
CA GLY A 45 3.93 -9.42 -9.06
C GLY A 45 3.45 -10.82 -9.45
N ASP A 46 4.20 -11.86 -9.09
CA ASP A 46 3.78 -13.24 -9.32
C ASP A 46 2.44 -13.55 -8.64
N TYR A 47 2.23 -13.08 -7.40
CA TYR A 47 1.01 -13.32 -6.63
C TYR A 47 -0.21 -12.56 -7.18
N LEU A 48 -0.03 -11.33 -7.64
CA LEU A 48 -1.13 -10.54 -8.19
C LEU A 48 -1.56 -11.07 -9.57
N GLU A 49 -0.60 -11.49 -10.39
CA GLU A 49 -0.88 -12.01 -11.74
C GLU A 49 -1.48 -13.41 -11.73
N ASN A 50 -1.01 -14.29 -10.83
CA ASN A 50 -1.40 -15.69 -10.81
C ASN A 50 -2.41 -16.01 -9.70
N ASP A 51 -3.08 -17.16 -9.79
CA ASP A 51 -3.89 -17.74 -8.71
C ASP A 51 -2.99 -18.42 -7.67
N TRP A 52 -2.04 -17.67 -7.12
CA TRP A 52 -1.18 -18.13 -6.04
C TRP A 52 -1.94 -18.14 -4.71
N ASN A 53 -1.58 -19.09 -3.85
CA ASN A 53 -2.07 -19.12 -2.48
C ASN A 53 -1.42 -18.00 -1.66
N ALA A 54 -2.23 -17.19 -0.96
CA ALA A 54 -1.77 -16.09 -0.11
C ALA A 54 -0.75 -16.55 0.96
N GLN A 55 -0.89 -17.76 1.50
CA GLN A 55 0.04 -18.33 2.48
C GLN A 55 1.43 -18.59 1.86
N GLN A 56 1.46 -19.18 0.68
CA GLN A 56 2.72 -19.45 -0.03
C GLN A 56 3.39 -18.16 -0.48
N ALA A 57 2.59 -17.17 -0.91
CA ALA A 57 3.08 -15.85 -1.22
C ALA A 57 3.66 -15.16 0.02
N ALA A 58 2.98 -15.22 1.18
CA ALA A 58 3.45 -14.64 2.43
C ALA A 58 4.80 -15.22 2.88
N GLU A 59 4.96 -16.55 2.82
CA GLU A 59 6.21 -17.24 3.15
C GLU A 59 7.37 -16.76 2.27
N LYS A 60 7.15 -16.68 0.96
CA LYS A 60 8.18 -16.23 0.00
C LYS A 60 8.47 -14.74 0.16
N PHE A 61 7.42 -13.92 0.28
CA PHE A 61 7.50 -12.48 0.34
C PHE A 61 8.28 -12.00 1.56
N THR A 62 8.12 -12.66 2.70
CA THR A 62 8.81 -12.30 3.95
C THR A 62 10.11 -13.07 4.18
N SER A 63 10.48 -13.99 3.27
CA SER A 63 11.60 -14.90 3.48
C SER A 63 12.95 -14.21 3.70
N SER A 64 13.21 -13.10 2.99
CA SER A 64 14.41 -12.27 3.14
C SER A 64 14.47 -11.66 4.55
N VAL A 65 13.37 -11.02 4.96
CA VAL A 65 13.20 -10.31 6.24
C VAL A 65 13.28 -11.27 7.43
N LEU A 66 12.71 -12.47 7.30
CA LEU A 66 12.75 -13.51 8.33
C LEU A 66 14.15 -14.09 8.58
N GLN A 67 15.08 -13.92 7.63
CA GLN A 67 16.46 -14.35 7.76
C GLN A 67 17.38 -13.25 8.33
N GLU A 68 16.87 -12.03 8.49
CA GLU A 68 17.63 -10.92 9.05
C GLU A 68 17.72 -10.99 10.58
N GLN A 69 18.81 -10.42 11.11
CA GLN A 69 19.17 -10.49 12.53
C GLN A 69 18.13 -9.83 13.44
N ASP A 70 17.49 -8.77 12.96
CA ASP A 70 16.36 -8.10 13.61
C ASP A 70 15.16 -8.05 12.67
N THR A 71 14.42 -9.17 12.64
CA THR A 71 13.21 -9.33 11.81
C THR A 71 12.18 -8.22 12.03
N PHE A 72 12.00 -7.75 13.28
CA PHE A 72 10.98 -6.74 13.57
C PHE A 72 11.39 -5.38 13.03
N ALA A 73 12.67 -5.02 13.16
CA ALA A 73 13.22 -3.80 12.61
C ALA A 73 13.30 -3.80 11.07
N THR A 74 13.00 -4.90 10.39
CA THR A 74 13.15 -5.03 8.93
C THR A 74 11.82 -5.35 8.23
N LEU A 75 10.78 -5.71 8.99
CA LEU A 75 9.38 -5.84 8.53
C LEU A 75 8.77 -4.54 7.99
N TYR A 76 9.38 -3.38 8.23
CA TYR A 76 8.92 -2.11 7.67
C TYR A 76 9.04 -2.06 6.13
N ARG A 77 9.99 -2.76 5.51
CA ARG A 77 10.17 -2.80 4.04
C ARG A 77 9.03 -3.51 3.31
N PRO A 78 8.68 -4.78 3.65
CA PRO A 78 7.52 -5.43 3.07
C PRO A 78 6.21 -4.70 3.41
N TRP A 79 6.13 -4.08 4.59
CA TRP A 79 5.00 -3.23 4.94
C TRP A 79 4.89 -2.00 4.03
N GLY A 80 5.99 -1.29 3.78
CA GLY A 80 6.04 -0.12 2.90
C GLY A 80 5.47 -0.45 1.53
N LEU A 81 5.98 -1.50 0.89
CA LEU A 81 5.49 -1.96 -0.41
C LEU A 81 3.99 -2.29 -0.40
N LEU A 82 3.52 -3.06 0.58
CA LEU A 82 2.11 -3.46 0.66
C LEU A 82 1.18 -2.28 0.96
N SER A 83 1.62 -1.33 1.78
CA SER A 83 0.86 -0.14 2.13
C SER A 83 0.65 0.78 0.93
N THR A 84 1.67 0.98 0.10
CA THR A 84 1.56 1.72 -1.16
C THR A 84 0.71 0.95 -2.17
N ALA A 85 0.92 -0.37 -2.30
CA ALA A 85 0.16 -1.20 -3.24
C ALA A 85 -1.35 -1.19 -2.96
N LEU A 86 -1.78 -1.15 -1.70
CA LEU A 86 -3.20 -1.09 -1.33
C LEU A 86 -3.91 0.18 -1.87
N VAL A 87 -3.15 1.26 -2.01
CA VAL A 87 -3.64 2.55 -2.50
C VAL A 87 -3.55 2.63 -4.02
N GLU A 88 -2.38 2.27 -4.58
CA GLU A 88 -2.07 2.42 -6.01
C GLU A 88 -2.67 1.32 -6.90
N LEU A 89 -2.96 0.14 -6.33
CA LEU A 89 -3.54 -1.01 -7.04
C LEU A 89 -4.93 -1.37 -6.53
N PRO A 90 -5.94 -0.48 -6.69
CA PRO A 90 -7.28 -0.70 -6.13
C PRO A 90 -7.99 -1.94 -6.69
N ALA A 91 -7.66 -2.36 -7.92
CA ALA A 91 -8.19 -3.58 -8.53
C ALA A 91 -7.71 -4.87 -7.82
N ASP A 92 -6.56 -4.81 -7.15
CA ASP A 92 -5.90 -5.94 -6.50
C ASP A 92 -6.07 -5.94 -4.98
N ARG A 93 -6.80 -4.97 -4.43
CA ARG A 93 -6.92 -4.73 -2.99
C ARG A 93 -7.32 -5.98 -2.20
N GLN A 94 -8.27 -6.76 -2.70
CA GLN A 94 -8.72 -7.98 -2.04
C GLN A 94 -7.58 -9.01 -1.90
N LYS A 95 -6.78 -9.21 -2.97
CA LYS A 95 -5.59 -10.09 -2.93
C LYS A 95 -4.54 -9.53 -1.96
N LEU A 96 -4.28 -8.23 -2.00
CA LEU A 96 -3.31 -7.57 -1.10
C LEU A 96 -3.69 -7.72 0.38
N VAL A 97 -4.98 -7.60 0.70
CA VAL A 97 -5.53 -7.82 2.04
C VAL A 97 -5.38 -9.29 2.47
N GLU A 98 -5.60 -10.24 1.57
CA GLU A 98 -5.38 -11.67 1.83
C GLU A 98 -3.90 -11.99 2.11
N LEU A 99 -2.98 -11.39 1.35
CA LEU A 99 -1.54 -11.51 1.59
C LEU A 99 -1.16 -10.95 2.96
N LEU A 100 -1.67 -9.78 3.34
CA LEU A 100 -1.44 -9.19 4.66
C LEU A 100 -1.95 -10.08 5.80
N LEU A 101 -3.14 -10.67 5.64
CA LEU A 101 -3.69 -11.63 6.61
C LEU A 101 -2.82 -12.88 6.74
N ALA A 102 -2.33 -13.40 5.61
CA ALA A 102 -1.44 -14.56 5.59
C ALA A 102 -0.11 -14.26 6.30
N ILE A 103 0.50 -13.10 6.04
CA ILE A 103 1.72 -12.65 6.73
C ILE A 103 1.44 -12.52 8.24
N GLN A 104 0.36 -11.84 8.64
CA GLN A 104 -0.01 -11.67 10.04
C GLN A 104 -0.26 -13.00 10.75
N SER A 105 -0.83 -13.99 10.06
CA SER A 105 -1.12 -15.32 10.61
C SER A 105 0.14 -16.20 10.74
N MET A 106 1.14 -15.98 9.88
CA MET A 106 2.36 -16.76 9.83
C MET A 106 3.39 -16.35 10.89
N LEU A 107 3.51 -15.06 11.19
CA LEU A 107 4.56 -14.55 12.07
C LEU A 107 4.38 -15.11 13.49
N PRO A 108 5.32 -15.94 14.00
CA PRO A 108 5.17 -16.69 15.26
C PRO A 108 5.27 -15.81 16.52
N LEU A 109 5.57 -14.51 16.34
CA LEU A 109 5.60 -13.53 17.41
C LEU A 109 4.16 -13.14 17.73
N GLN A 110 3.73 -13.38 18.97
CA GLN A 110 2.44 -12.96 19.51
C GLN A 110 2.07 -11.56 19.00
N ARG A 111 1.15 -11.51 18.02
CA ARG A 111 0.58 -10.29 17.45
C ARG A 111 1.67 -9.27 17.08
N VAL A 112 2.26 -9.39 15.89
CA VAL A 112 2.91 -8.22 15.28
C VAL A 112 1.89 -7.09 15.28
N ASP A 113 2.07 -6.17 16.21
CA ASP A 113 1.33 -4.92 16.24
C ASP A 113 2.03 -4.05 15.22
N TRP A 114 1.53 -4.10 13.98
CA TRP A 114 2.08 -3.35 12.87
C TRP A 114 2.22 -1.87 13.23
N SER A 115 1.31 -1.32 14.05
CA SER A 115 1.39 0.05 14.56
C SER A 115 2.67 0.38 15.35
N GLN A 116 3.37 -0.65 15.85
CA GLN A 116 4.62 -0.53 16.61
C GLN A 116 5.86 -0.74 15.74
N LEU A 117 5.72 -1.02 14.44
CA LEU A 117 6.88 -1.13 13.56
C LEU A 117 7.61 0.22 13.50
N PRO A 118 8.96 0.21 13.50
CA PRO A 118 9.73 1.43 13.31
C PRO A 118 9.29 2.15 12.04
N GLY A 119 9.05 3.45 12.14
CA GLY A 119 8.61 4.26 11.01
C GLY A 119 7.18 3.98 10.54
N TRP A 120 6.41 3.07 11.16
CA TRP A 120 5.05 2.73 10.71
C TRP A 120 4.16 3.96 10.54
N ALA A 121 4.07 4.78 11.58
CA ALA A 121 3.25 5.98 11.55
C ALA A 121 3.79 7.04 10.57
N ALA A 122 5.11 7.09 10.39
CA ALA A 122 5.74 8.00 9.44
C ALA A 122 5.47 7.56 7.99
N MET A 123 5.67 6.29 7.65
CA MET A 123 5.36 5.71 6.33
C MET A 123 3.88 5.83 6.01
N TRP A 124 3.00 5.49 6.97
CA TRP A 124 1.57 5.65 6.80
C TRP A 124 1.24 7.13 6.60
N SER A 125 1.72 8.02 7.47
CA SER A 125 1.53 9.47 7.31
C SER A 125 2.15 10.02 6.02
N ASP A 126 3.22 9.45 5.49
CA ASP A 126 3.89 9.86 4.26
C ASP A 126 3.08 9.52 3.03
N LEU A 127 2.37 8.38 3.04
CA LEU A 127 1.31 8.12 2.06
C LEU A 127 0.37 9.33 2.07
N TYR A 128 -0.06 9.80 3.24
CA TYR A 128 -0.96 10.95 3.42
C TYR A 128 -0.31 12.34 3.24
N ARG A 129 1.02 12.47 3.29
CA ARG A 129 1.71 13.75 3.55
C ARG A 129 1.53 14.78 2.45
N GLN A 130 1.27 14.38 1.21
CA GLN A 130 1.09 15.31 0.09
C GLN A 130 -0.01 16.36 0.33
N HIS A 131 -0.89 16.18 1.34
CA HIS A 131 -2.04 17.06 1.56
C HIS A 131 -2.23 17.59 3.00
N PHE A 132 -1.32 17.28 3.94
CA PHE A 132 -1.47 17.66 5.36
C PHE A 132 -0.65 18.88 5.79
N HIS A 133 0.41 19.25 5.05
CA HIS A 133 1.31 20.33 5.43
C HIS A 133 1.55 21.33 4.29
N GLY A 134 0.88 22.49 4.37
CA GLY A 134 0.99 23.62 3.43
C GLY A 134 -0.32 24.40 3.31
N SER A 135 -0.30 25.59 2.70
CA SER A 135 -1.55 26.17 2.18
C SER A 135 -2.17 25.18 1.21
N ALA A 136 -3.49 25.03 1.25
CA ALA A 136 -4.24 24.14 0.38
C ALA A 136 -4.22 24.66 -1.08
N ASP A 137 -3.05 24.68 -1.72
CA ASP A 137 -2.90 25.18 -3.10
C ASP A 137 -3.67 24.32 -4.11
N TRP A 138 -4.07 23.11 -3.70
CA TRP A 138 -4.95 22.23 -4.45
C TRP A 138 -6.34 22.85 -4.69
N GLU A 139 -6.77 23.83 -3.89
CA GLU A 139 -7.97 24.64 -4.15
C GLU A 139 -7.90 25.35 -5.51
N HIS A 140 -6.70 25.66 -5.98
CA HIS A 140 -6.44 26.35 -7.24
C HIS A 140 -5.98 25.42 -8.36
N TRP A 141 -5.88 24.11 -8.10
CA TRP A 141 -5.49 23.15 -9.13
C TRP A 141 -6.54 23.04 -10.23
N PRO A 142 -6.12 22.70 -11.46
CA PRO A 142 -7.04 22.35 -12.53
C PRO A 142 -7.99 21.22 -12.11
N THR A 143 -9.21 21.21 -12.67
CA THR A 143 -10.23 20.20 -12.35
C THR A 143 -9.74 18.76 -12.54
N GLU A 144 -8.89 18.52 -13.53
CA GLU A 144 -8.31 17.19 -13.78
C GLU A 144 -7.40 16.73 -12.63
N GLU A 145 -6.55 17.62 -12.12
CA GLU A 145 -5.66 17.32 -10.99
C GLU A 145 -6.46 17.13 -9.70
N LYS A 146 -7.54 17.91 -9.51
CA LYS A 146 -8.49 17.67 -8.42
C LYS A 146 -9.17 16.31 -8.54
N ALA A 147 -9.57 15.89 -9.75
CA ALA A 147 -10.18 14.59 -9.98
C ALA A 147 -9.23 13.43 -9.62
N LYS A 148 -7.94 13.54 -9.97
CA LYS A 148 -6.91 12.57 -9.55
C LYS A 148 -6.79 12.52 -8.02
N LEU A 149 -6.73 13.69 -7.38
CA LEU A 149 -6.70 13.79 -5.92
C LEU A 149 -7.92 13.13 -5.23
N TYR A 150 -9.12 13.30 -5.78
CA TYR A 150 -10.31 12.62 -5.28
C TYR A 150 -10.23 11.09 -5.39
N VAL A 151 -9.71 10.59 -6.51
CA VAL A 151 -9.51 9.15 -6.71
C VAL A 151 -8.52 8.62 -5.67
N ASP A 152 -7.42 9.34 -5.42
CA ASP A 152 -6.41 8.97 -4.43
C ASP A 152 -7.00 8.91 -3.01
N PHE A 153 -7.75 9.94 -2.59
CA PHE A 153 -8.42 9.92 -1.29
C PHE A 153 -9.43 8.78 -1.17
N THR A 154 -10.17 8.51 -2.24
CA THR A 154 -11.15 7.41 -2.26
C THR A 154 -10.47 6.05 -2.12
N ASN A 155 -9.37 5.83 -2.85
CA ASN A 155 -8.61 4.57 -2.78
C ASN A 155 -8.03 4.34 -1.39
N ARG A 156 -7.48 5.39 -0.77
CA ARG A 156 -6.92 5.34 0.60
C ARG A 156 -7.98 5.03 1.64
N GLY A 157 -9.09 5.77 1.61
CA GLY A 157 -10.20 5.53 2.55
C GLY A 157 -10.79 4.12 2.41
N ALA A 158 -10.84 3.58 1.19
CA ALA A 158 -11.29 2.22 0.95
C ALA A 158 -10.30 1.17 1.46
N ALA A 159 -8.98 1.38 1.28
CA ALA A 159 -7.95 0.52 1.86
C ALA A 159 -8.01 0.50 3.40
N GLU A 160 -8.12 1.67 4.03
CA GLU A 160 -8.27 1.80 5.49
C GLU A 160 -9.50 1.05 6.02
N ALA A 161 -10.65 1.24 5.36
CA ALA A 161 -11.89 0.59 5.75
C ALA A 161 -11.77 -0.94 5.66
N GLU A 162 -11.17 -1.46 4.61
CA GLU A 162 -11.01 -2.90 4.43
C GLU A 162 -10.07 -3.52 5.47
N MET A 163 -8.94 -2.87 5.73
CA MET A 163 -8.01 -3.29 6.78
C MET A 163 -8.65 -3.27 8.17
N PHE A 164 -9.43 -2.23 8.49
CA PHE A 164 -10.16 -2.10 9.75
C PHE A 164 -11.18 -3.24 9.91
N LEU A 165 -12.00 -3.51 8.89
CA LEU A 165 -13.01 -4.56 8.91
C LEU A 165 -12.40 -5.96 9.09
N ARG A 166 -11.19 -6.18 8.55
CA ARG A 166 -10.47 -7.45 8.62
C ARG A 166 -9.58 -7.58 9.86
N GLY A 167 -9.51 -6.54 10.71
CA GLY A 167 -8.67 -6.55 11.92
C GLY A 167 -7.17 -6.62 11.64
N ILE A 168 -6.73 -6.09 10.49
CA ILE A 168 -5.33 -6.06 10.09
C ILE A 168 -4.63 -4.89 10.79
N ALA A 169 -3.35 -5.07 11.12
CA ALA A 169 -2.47 -3.99 11.58
C ALA A 169 -2.82 -3.33 12.91
N GLY A 170 -3.75 -3.90 13.67
CA GLY A 170 -4.21 -3.28 14.93
C GLY A 170 -4.85 -1.91 14.72
N VAL A 171 -5.25 -1.59 13.47
CA VAL A 171 -5.80 -0.29 13.05
C VAL A 171 -6.97 0.07 13.97
N PRO A 172 -6.79 1.01 14.89
CA PRO A 172 -7.85 1.40 15.80
C PRO A 172 -8.91 2.21 15.03
N VAL A 173 -10.17 2.17 15.49
CA VAL A 173 -11.30 2.94 14.90
C VAL A 173 -10.95 4.40 14.63
N ARG A 174 -10.07 4.99 15.45
CA ARG A 174 -9.61 6.39 15.32
C ARG A 174 -8.75 6.67 14.08
N TRP A 175 -8.21 5.67 13.39
CA TRP A 175 -7.38 5.86 12.19
C TRP A 175 -8.18 6.03 10.91
N GLY A 176 -9.34 5.38 10.77
CA GLY A 176 -10.22 5.55 9.60
C GLY A 176 -10.77 6.98 9.42
N TYR A 177 -10.46 7.89 10.35
CA TYR A 177 -10.83 9.29 10.28
C TYR A 177 -9.81 10.18 9.56
N GLU A 178 -8.56 9.75 9.32
CA GLU A 178 -7.56 10.62 8.67
C GLU A 178 -7.85 10.83 7.17
N ALA A 179 -8.36 9.81 6.45
CA ALA A 179 -8.79 9.94 5.05
C ALA A 179 -10.25 10.37 4.87
N LEU A 180 -11.16 9.96 5.77
CA LEU A 180 -12.57 10.37 5.74
C LEU A 180 -12.78 11.81 6.23
N SER A 181 -11.91 12.33 7.10
CA SER A 181 -11.97 13.71 7.56
C SER A 181 -11.88 14.70 6.40
N PRO A 182 -10.92 14.64 5.45
CA PRO A 182 -10.86 15.52 4.27
C PRO A 182 -12.13 15.54 3.41
N ILE A 183 -12.68 14.37 3.05
CA ILE A 183 -13.86 14.25 2.18
C ILE A 183 -15.13 14.72 2.91
N CYS A 184 -15.31 14.33 4.18
CA CYS A 184 -16.52 14.67 4.94
C CYS A 184 -16.46 16.07 5.59
N SER A 185 -15.28 16.68 5.73
CA SER A 185 -15.14 18.00 6.36
C SER A 185 -15.53 19.18 5.47
N ARG A 186 -16.00 18.94 4.23
CA ARG A 186 -16.37 19.99 3.27
C ARG A 186 -15.28 21.06 3.16
N ARG A 187 -14.03 20.62 3.08
CA ARG A 187 -12.92 21.55 2.85
C ARG A 187 -13.16 22.27 1.52
N PRO A 188 -12.98 23.61 1.48
CA PRO A 188 -13.17 24.38 0.26
C PRO A 188 -12.43 23.73 -0.91
N GLY A 189 -13.08 23.50 -2.05
CA GLY A 189 -12.47 22.92 -3.23
C GLY A 189 -12.59 21.40 -3.38
N LEU A 190 -13.09 20.68 -2.36
CA LEU A 190 -13.46 19.25 -2.39
C LEU A 190 -15.00 19.04 -2.47
N ASP A 191 -15.72 20.00 -3.05
CA ASP A 191 -17.15 19.96 -3.38
C ASP A 191 -17.52 19.13 -4.63
#